data_AF-A0A4Q9DW56-F1
#
_entry.id   AF-A0A4Q9DW56-F1
#
_cell.length_a   1.000
_cell.length_b   1.000
_cell.length_c   1.000
_cell.angle_alpha   90.00
_cell.angle_beta   90.00
_cell.angle_gamma   90.00
#
_symmetry.space_group_name_H-M   'P 1'
#
loop_
_entity.id
_entity.type
_entity.pdbx_description
1 polymer ?
#
loop_
_entity_poly.entity_id
_entity_poly.type
_entity_poly.pdbx_seq_one_letter_code
_entity_poly.pdbx_strand_id
1 'polypeptide(L)'
;MFKNERGVTLVEVLAAVVLLGIAVIIFVNLSGYTLLAGKKSDYKTAALRIGEKVLNEKRAEIAASAPALPWTVSSSTADDGSLHFKVFVQQTDMASPAYSKTGFGSHYLSLNAVALFKTSSASSDLVPRLLTVTVSWEE
;
A
#
# COMPACT_ATOMS: atom_id res chain seq x y z
N MET A 1 -49.85 44.30 -30.46
CA MET A 1 -48.47 43.82 -30.63
C MET A 1 -48.32 42.56 -29.79
N PHE A 2 -48.69 41.41 -30.34
CA PHE A 2 -48.69 40.14 -29.59
C PHE A 2 -47.29 39.53 -29.64
N LYS A 3 -46.65 39.40 -28.48
CA LYS A 3 -45.38 38.71 -28.29
C LYS A 3 -45.61 37.21 -28.55
N ASN A 4 -44.89 36.63 -29.50
CA ASN A 4 -44.83 35.19 -29.70
C ASN A 4 -44.04 34.58 -28.53
N GLU A 5 -44.73 33.99 -27.56
CA GLU A 5 -44.13 33.04 -26.63
C GLU A 5 -43.93 31.72 -27.38
N ARG A 6 -42.71 31.45 -27.85
CA ARG A 6 -42.36 30.15 -28.44
C ARG A 6 -42.36 29.11 -27.32
N GLY A 7 -43.45 28.37 -27.20
CA GLY A 7 -43.54 27.21 -26.31
C GLY A 7 -42.50 26.17 -26.69
N VAL A 8 -41.79 25.64 -25.70
CA VAL A 8 -40.84 24.54 -25.87
C VAL A 8 -41.58 23.35 -26.45
N THR A 9 -41.06 22.79 -27.54
CA THR A 9 -41.72 21.65 -28.18
C THR A 9 -41.54 20.39 -27.34
N LEU A 10 -42.56 19.51 -27.30
CA LEU A 10 -42.53 18.28 -26.49
C LEU A 10 -41.33 17.39 -26.85
N VAL A 11 -40.87 17.47 -28.11
CA VAL A 11 -39.67 16.80 -28.61
C VAL A 11 -38.38 17.36 -28.00
N GLU A 12 -38.26 18.68 -27.83
CA GLU A 12 -37.11 19.29 -27.16
C GLU A 12 -37.02 18.88 -25.69
N VAL A 13 -38.16 18.82 -24.99
CA VAL A 13 -38.18 18.37 -23.59
C VAL A 13 -37.73 16.91 -23.49
N LEU A 14 -38.20 16.05 -24.40
CA LEU A 14 -37.78 14.65 -24.43
C LEU A 14 -36.28 14.51 -24.70
N ALA A 15 -35.76 15.26 -25.67
CA ALA A 15 -34.33 15.27 -25.98
C ALA A 15 -33.48 15.77 -24.79
N ALA A 16 -33.92 16.83 -24.12
CA ALA A 16 -33.25 17.38 -22.94
C ALA A 16 -33.22 16.36 -21.78
N VAL A 17 -34.31 15.64 -21.53
CA VAL A 17 -34.38 14.60 -20.49
C VAL A 17 -33.46 13.43 -20.81
N VAL A 18 -33.40 13.00 -22.08
CA VAL A 18 -32.49 11.93 -22.51
C VAL A 18 -31.02 12.35 -22.33
N LEU A 19 -30.67 13.56 -22.78
CA LEU A 19 -29.32 14.09 -22.61
C LEU A 19 -28.93 14.25 -21.14
N LEU A 20 -29.87 14.71 -20.30
CA LEU A 20 -29.67 14.79 -18.86
C LEU A 20 -29.44 13.41 -18.24
N GLY A 21 -30.22 12.40 -18.64
CA GLY A 21 -30.04 11.02 -18.19
C GLY A 21 -28.66 10.46 -18.53
N ILE A 22 -28.20 10.67 -19.77
CA ILE A 22 -26.85 10.27 -20.21
C ILE A 22 -25.79 10.98 -19.36
N ALA A 23 -25.92 12.30 -19.15
CA ALA A 23 -24.97 13.07 -18.35
C ALA A 23 -24.89 12.58 -16.90
N VAL A 24 -26.02 12.25 -16.27
CA VAL A 24 -26.07 11.70 -14.91
C VAL A 24 -25.38 10.33 -14.84
N ILE A 25 -25.63 9.44 -15.80
CA ILE A 25 -24.97 8.12 -15.86
C ILE A 25 -23.45 8.27 -15.97
N ILE A 26 -22.98 9.16 -16.85
CA ILE A 26 -21.54 9.43 -16.99
C ILE A 26 -20.96 9.94 -15.68
N PHE A 27 -21.62 10.91 -15.04
CA PHE A 27 -21.15 11.50 -13.78
C PHE A 27 -21.07 10.49 -12.63
N VAL A 28 -22.08 9.63 -12.50
CA VAL A 28 -22.10 8.57 -11.46
C VAL A 28 -20.96 7.57 -11.68
N ASN A 29 -20.73 7.14 -12.92
CA ASN A 29 -19.63 6.24 -13.24
C ASN A 29 -18.27 6.89 -12.92
N LEU A 30 -18.05 8.13 -13.33
CA LEU A 30 -16.81 8.86 -13.08
C LEU A 30 -16.53 9.06 -11.58
N SER A 31 -17.58 9.35 -10.81
CA SER A 31 -17.51 9.52 -9.35
C SER A 31 -17.15 8.21 -8.65
N GLY A 32 -17.73 7.09 -9.09
CA GLY A 32 -17.40 5.75 -8.57
C GLY A 32 -15.94 5.38 -8.78
N TYR A 33 -15.39 5.63 -9.98
CA TYR A 33 -13.97 5.38 -10.26
C TYR A 33 -13.04 6.24 -9.39
N THR A 34 -13.40 7.51 -9.17
CA THR A 34 -12.59 8.43 -8.36
C THR A 34 -12.53 8.00 -6.89
N LEU A 35 -13.66 7.57 -6.32
CA LEU A 35 -13.72 7.07 -4.94
C LEU A 35 -12.92 5.77 -4.76
N LEU A 36 -13.00 4.84 -5.72
CA LEU A 36 -12.26 3.59 -5.66
C LEU A 36 -10.74 3.81 -5.80
N ALA A 37 -10.33 4.74 -6.67
CA ALA A 37 -8.94 5.14 -6.81
C ALA A 37 -8.37 5.78 -5.53
N GLY A 38 -9.17 6.60 -4.84
CA GLY A 38 -8.80 7.19 -3.55
C GLY A 38 -8.44 6.14 -2.50
N LYS A 39 -9.33 5.16 -2.28
CA LYS A 39 -9.10 4.08 -1.29
C LYS A 39 -7.83 3.29 -1.55
N LYS A 40 -7.56 2.91 -2.81
CA LYS A 40 -6.35 2.16 -3.18
C LYS A 40 -5.07 2.97 -2.94
N SER A 41 -5.13 4.29 -3.17
CA SER A 41 -4.02 5.20 -2.86
C SER A 41 -3.77 5.28 -1.35
N ASP A 42 -4.83 5.28 -0.54
CA ASP A 42 -4.74 5.35 0.92
C ASP A 42 -4.07 4.11 1.52
N TYR A 43 -4.49 2.90 1.11
CA TYR A 43 -3.86 1.64 1.56
C TYR A 43 -2.37 1.59 1.23
N LYS A 44 -2.00 1.98 0.00
CA LYS A 44 -0.60 1.96 -0.42
C LYS A 44 0.24 2.97 0.35
N THR A 45 -0.30 4.17 0.59
CA THR A 45 0.39 5.23 1.34
C THR A 45 0.56 4.84 2.80
N ALA A 46 -0.48 4.28 3.43
CA ALA A 46 -0.44 3.76 4.79
C ALA A 46 0.56 2.60 4.91
N ALA A 47 0.52 1.63 3.98
CA ALA A 47 1.45 0.51 3.95
C ALA A 47 2.92 0.97 3.80
N LEU A 48 3.17 1.98 2.97
CA LEU A 48 4.51 2.56 2.83
C LEU A 48 4.99 3.18 4.15
N ARG A 49 4.15 4.02 4.78
CA ARG A 49 4.48 4.68 6.05
C ARG A 49 4.75 3.66 7.17
N ILE A 50 3.93 2.61 7.27
CA ILE A 50 4.12 1.52 8.22
C ILE A 50 5.43 0.78 7.93
N GLY A 51 5.67 0.44 6.67
CA GLY A 51 6.88 -0.25 6.24
C GLY A 51 8.15 0.56 6.56
N GLU A 52 8.15 1.86 6.27
CA GLU A 52 9.27 2.76 6.56
C GLU A 52 9.51 2.89 8.07
N LYS A 53 8.45 3.04 8.86
CA LYS A 53 8.54 3.08 10.32
C LYS A 53 9.21 1.81 10.86
N VAL A 54 8.69 0.64 10.51
CA VAL A 54 9.21 -0.65 10.99
C VAL A 54 10.63 -0.89 10.49
N LEU A 55 10.93 -0.54 9.23
CA LEU A 55 12.28 -0.67 8.68
C LEU A 55 13.28 0.21 9.44
N ASN A 56 12.92 1.46 9.73
CA ASN A 56 13.77 2.38 10.47
C ASN A 56 13.95 1.95 11.93
N GLU A 57 12.89 1.48 12.59
CA GLU A 57 12.97 0.90 13.94
C GLU A 57 13.92 -0.29 13.99
N LYS A 58 13.80 -1.23 13.04
CA LYS A 58 14.67 -2.40 12.97
C LYS A 58 16.11 -2.03 12.63
N ARG A 59 16.33 -1.05 11.75
CA ARG A 59 17.67 -0.53 11.49
C ARG A 59 18.30 0.12 12.72
N ALA A 60 17.52 0.89 13.48
CA ALA A 60 18.01 1.51 14.71
C ALA A 60 18.35 0.45 15.77
N GLU A 61 17.51 -0.57 15.93
CA GLU A 61 17.74 -1.71 16.83
C GLU A 61 19.03 -2.46 16.47
N ILE A 62 19.21 -2.78 15.19
CA ILE A 62 20.41 -3.46 14.68
C ILE A 62 21.66 -2.58 14.81
N ALA A 63 21.55 -1.28 14.56
CA ALA A 63 22.67 -0.35 14.69
C ALA A 63 23.09 -0.17 16.17
N ALA A 64 22.14 -0.20 17.11
CA ALA A 64 22.43 -0.13 18.53
C ALA A 64 23.10 -1.41 19.04
N SER A 65 22.66 -2.58 18.57
CA SER A 65 23.28 -3.86 18.90
C SER A 65 23.10 -4.84 17.75
N ALA A 66 24.17 -5.03 16.96
CA ALA A 66 24.15 -5.96 15.83
C ALA A 66 23.80 -7.38 16.30
N PRO A 67 22.65 -7.94 15.88
CA PRO A 67 22.24 -9.26 16.31
C PRO A 67 23.06 -10.34 15.61
N ALA A 68 23.19 -11.49 16.27
CA ALA A 68 23.85 -12.66 15.71
C ALA A 68 22.92 -13.45 14.79
N LEU A 69 23.51 -14.10 13.80
CA LEU A 69 22.82 -15.04 12.93
C LEU A 69 22.73 -16.43 13.59
N PRO A 70 21.66 -17.21 13.31
CA PRO A 70 20.47 -16.83 12.53
C PRO A 70 19.57 -15.87 13.31
N TRP A 71 19.09 -14.82 12.65
CA TRP A 71 18.15 -13.86 13.23
C TRP A 71 16.71 -14.30 13.00
N THR A 72 15.88 -14.23 14.04
CA THR A 72 14.48 -14.66 13.98
C THR A 72 13.67 -13.69 13.12
N VAL A 73 13.03 -14.25 12.09
CA VAL A 73 12.04 -13.57 11.27
C VAL A 73 10.87 -13.15 12.17
N SER A 74 10.45 -11.89 12.07
CA SER A 74 9.35 -11.35 12.88
C SER A 74 8.12 -11.11 12.02
N SER A 75 6.96 -11.50 12.56
CA SER A 75 5.64 -11.20 11.98
C SER A 75 4.84 -10.44 13.02
N SER A 76 4.20 -9.36 12.61
CA SER A 76 3.40 -8.49 13.47
C SER A 76 2.22 -7.94 12.69
N THR A 77 1.24 -7.41 13.39
CA THR A 77 0.13 -6.66 12.81
C THR A 77 0.30 -5.18 13.11
N ALA A 78 -0.06 -4.32 12.16
CA ALA A 78 -0.05 -2.88 12.31
C ALA A 78 -1.37 -2.31 11.82
N ASP A 79 -1.92 -1.38 12.60
CA ASP A 79 -3.19 -0.73 12.29
C ASP A 79 -2.97 0.74 11.97
N ASP A 80 -3.70 1.24 10.98
CA ASP A 80 -3.76 2.67 10.64
C ASP A 80 -5.21 3.11 10.53
N GLY A 81 -5.78 3.57 11.64
CA GLY A 81 -7.21 3.86 11.74
C GLY A 81 -8.05 2.59 11.62
N SER A 82 -8.85 2.47 10.55
CA SER A 82 -9.66 1.28 10.25
C SER A 82 -8.97 0.27 9.33
N LEU A 83 -7.72 0.54 8.94
CA LEU A 83 -6.97 -0.30 8.01
C LEU A 83 -6.08 -1.27 8.78
N HIS A 84 -6.15 -2.56 8.45
CA HIS A 84 -5.40 -3.63 9.10
C HIS A 84 -4.30 -4.17 8.18
N PHE A 85 -3.06 -4.18 8.66
CA PHE A 85 -1.89 -4.64 7.91
C PHE A 85 -1.17 -5.77 8.63
N LYS A 86 -0.66 -6.73 7.85
CA LYS A 86 0.30 -7.75 8.32
C LYS A 86 1.69 -7.31 7.89
N VAL A 87 2.62 -7.24 8.83
CA VAL A 87 4.00 -6.81 8.62
C VAL A 87 4.93 -7.99 8.90
N PHE A 88 5.81 -8.27 7.96
CA PHE A 88 6.77 -9.37 8.02
C PHE A 88 8.18 -8.84 7.78
N VAL A 89 9.10 -9.16 8.69
CA VAL A 89 10.49 -8.74 8.61
C VAL A 89 11.38 -9.96 8.52
N GLN A 90 12.14 -10.04 7.44
CA GLN A 90 13.10 -11.11 7.18
C GLN A 90 14.47 -10.53 6.85
N GLN A 91 15.51 -11.34 7.05
CA GLN A 91 16.85 -11.05 6.56
C GLN A 91 17.27 -12.12 5.56
N THR A 92 18.05 -11.73 4.55
CA THR A 92 18.61 -12.65 3.56
C THR A 92 20.08 -12.34 3.29
N ASP A 93 20.78 -13.32 2.73
CA ASP A 93 22.14 -13.11 2.22
C ASP A 93 22.11 -12.14 1.02
N MET A 94 23.09 -11.24 0.94
CA MET A 94 23.27 -10.38 -0.22
C MET A 94 23.70 -11.15 -1.46
N ALA A 95 24.44 -12.26 -1.30
CA ALA A 95 24.91 -13.08 -2.40
C ALA A 95 23.80 -14.00 -2.97
N SER A 96 22.81 -14.36 -2.16
CA SER A 96 21.68 -15.19 -2.57
C SER A 96 20.40 -14.74 -1.85
N PRO A 97 19.77 -13.67 -2.33
CA PRO A 97 18.57 -13.12 -1.70
C PRO A 97 17.38 -14.06 -1.95
N ALA A 98 16.93 -14.73 -0.90
CA ALA A 98 15.78 -15.62 -0.93
C ALA A 98 14.54 -14.94 -0.33
N TYR A 99 13.60 -14.52 -1.18
CA TYR A 99 12.37 -13.89 -0.72
C TYR A 99 11.25 -14.93 -0.66
N SER A 100 10.73 -15.20 0.54
CA SER A 100 9.45 -15.91 0.64
C SER A 100 8.33 -14.95 0.24
N LYS A 101 7.50 -15.33 -0.72
CA LYS A 101 6.21 -14.67 -0.99
C LYS A 101 5.04 -15.42 -0.36
N THR A 102 5.32 -16.59 0.23
CA THR A 102 4.34 -17.49 0.78
C THR A 102 3.74 -16.86 2.02
N GLY A 103 2.43 -16.57 1.98
CA GLY A 103 1.71 -15.93 3.09
C GLY A 103 1.39 -14.45 2.89
N PHE A 104 1.88 -13.81 1.83
CA PHE A 104 1.41 -12.49 1.42
C PHE A 104 0.24 -12.63 0.44
N GLY A 105 -0.88 -11.95 0.72
CA GLY A 105 -2.06 -11.96 -0.14
C GLY A 105 -1.81 -11.28 -1.50
N SER A 106 -2.88 -10.89 -2.20
CA SER A 106 -2.79 -10.19 -3.49
C SER A 106 -2.20 -8.78 -3.39
N HIS A 107 -2.25 -8.16 -2.21
CA HIS A 107 -1.78 -6.79 -1.98
C HIS A 107 -0.65 -6.76 -0.96
N TYR A 108 0.54 -6.41 -1.43
CA TYR A 108 1.71 -6.23 -0.58
C TYR A 108 2.69 -5.22 -1.15
N LEU A 109 3.52 -4.69 -0.26
CA LEU A 109 4.64 -3.80 -0.56
C LEU A 109 5.85 -4.27 0.26
N SER A 110 7.01 -4.35 -0.38
CA SER A 110 8.26 -4.74 0.27
C SER A 110 9.28 -3.60 0.20
N LEU A 111 9.89 -3.29 1.33
CA LEU A 111 10.98 -2.35 1.47
C LEU A 111 12.24 -3.09 1.88
N ASN A 112 13.37 -2.70 1.30
CA ASN A 112 14.66 -3.33 1.55
C ASN A 112 15.66 -2.33 2.11
N ALA A 113 16.48 -2.77 3.05
CA ALA A 113 17.65 -2.03 3.52
C ALA A 113 18.81 -2.99 3.76
N VAL A 114 20.03 -2.46 3.78
CA VAL A 114 21.22 -3.22 4.19
C VAL A 114 21.50 -2.95 5.66
N ALA A 115 21.76 -4.01 6.43
CA ALA A 115 22.15 -3.92 7.82
C ALA A 115 23.29 -4.92 8.14
N LEU A 116 24.08 -4.60 9.16
CA LEU A 116 25.23 -5.42 9.57
C LEU A 116 24.82 -6.37 10.69
N PHE A 117 25.11 -7.65 10.52
CA PHE A 117 24.81 -8.71 11.49
C PHE A 117 26.10 -9.40 11.92
N LYS A 118 26.12 -9.96 13.13
CA LYS A 118 27.24 -10.79 13.59
C LYS A 118 27.11 -12.20 13.02
N THR A 119 28.22 -12.80 12.60
CA THR A 119 28.23 -14.18 12.07
C THR A 119 27.76 -15.20 13.11
N SER A 120 28.07 -14.97 14.40
CA SER A 120 27.61 -15.78 15.53
C SER A 120 27.61 -14.94 16.81
N SER A 121 26.95 -15.43 17.87
CA SER A 121 26.87 -14.71 19.16
C SER A 121 28.22 -14.45 19.82
N ALA A 122 29.25 -15.21 19.45
CA ALA A 122 30.61 -15.10 19.98
C ALA A 122 31.58 -14.36 19.06
N SER A 123 31.20 -14.04 17.82
CA SER A 123 32.06 -13.37 16.84
C SER A 123 31.81 -11.86 16.83
N SER A 124 32.90 -11.10 16.64
CA SER A 124 32.87 -9.65 16.36
C SER A 124 32.76 -9.34 14.86
N ASP A 125 32.78 -10.36 13.99
CA ASP A 125 32.77 -10.17 12.54
C ASP A 125 31.37 -9.76 12.08
N LEU A 126 31.32 -8.62 11.40
CA LEU A 126 30.10 -8.06 10.84
C LEU A 126 29.97 -8.44 9.36
N VAL A 127 28.84 -9.03 9.02
CA VAL A 127 28.50 -9.42 7.65
C VAL A 127 27.28 -8.61 7.21
N PRO A 128 27.30 -7.99 6.02
CA PRO A 128 26.15 -7.28 5.51
C PRO A 128 25.06 -8.26 5.09
N ARG A 129 23.83 -7.98 5.51
CA ARG A 129 22.62 -8.73 5.14
C ARG A 129 21.57 -7.78 4.60
N LEU A 130 20.71 -8.31 3.74
CA LEU A 130 19.56 -7.58 3.23
C LEU A 130 18.39 -7.79 4.19
N LEU A 131 17.94 -6.71 4.82
CA LEU A 131 16.74 -6.64 5.63
C LEU A 131 15.55 -6.28 4.73
N THR A 132 14.52 -7.11 4.75
CA THR A 132 13.29 -6.90 3.98
C THR A 132 12.11 -6.80 4.93
N VAL A 133 11.38 -5.69 4.84
CA VAL A 133 10.09 -5.49 5.50
C VAL A 133 8.99 -5.57 4.46
N THR A 134 8.12 -6.55 4.56
CA THR A 134 6.94 -6.69 3.71
C THR A 134 5.69 -6.35 4.49
N VAL A 135 4.87 -5.45 3.95
CA VAL A 135 3.56 -5.07 4.48
C VAL A 135 2.50 -5.58 3.51
N SER A 136 1.55 -6.37 3.99
CA SER A 136 0.42 -6.89 3.20
C SER A 136 -0.91 -6.52 3.84
N TRP A 137 -1.93 -6.31 3.01
CA TRP A 137 -3.30 -6.00 3.44
C TRP A 137 -4.32 -6.79 2.63
N GLU A 138 -5.55 -6.80 3.13
CA GLU A 138 -6.71 -7.37 2.45
C GLU A 138 -7.64 -6.19 2.07
N GLU A 139 -8.10 -6.15 0.81
CA GLU A 139 -9.08 -5.16 0.30
C GLU A 139 -10.51 -5.72 0.34
#